data_AF-A0A9C7CAH6-F1
#
_entry.id   AF-A0A9C7CAH6-F1
#
_cell.length_a   1.000
_cell.length_b   1.000
_cell.length_c   1.000
_cell.angle_alpha   90.00
_cell.angle_beta   90.00
_cell.angle_gamma   90.00
#
_symmetry.space_group_name_H-M   'P 1'
#
loop_
_entity.id
_entity.type
_entity.pdbx_description
1 polymer ?
#
loop_
_entity_poly.entity_id
_entity_poly.type
_entity_poly.pdbx_seq_one_letter_code
_entity_poly.pdbx_strand_id
1 'polypeptide(L)'
;MTGDAIKALSTSENHIEWYCPQLVASPQASMDMVNSHITKSQHDRLVVIGSSLGGYYANYLAEKYGCKAVALNPAVRAPRELAAHVGMLTSYDTDEPYDFRPEYIDELKALQVESITNPSRYFLMAAKGDELLDWQEMVDFYKGAEQLVLEGSDHGIADYPEHLPKVLKFIAK
;
A
#
# COMPACT_ATOMS: atom_id res chain seq x y z
N MET A 1 -8.28 -4.75 -12.59
CA MET A 1 -7.29 -4.02 -13.43
C MET A 1 -5.85 -4.38 -13.09
N THR A 2 -5.27 -3.94 -11.95
CA THR A 2 -3.86 -4.26 -11.62
C THR A 2 -3.60 -5.76 -11.63
N GLY A 3 -4.43 -6.54 -10.94
CA GLY A 3 -4.30 -8.00 -10.93
C GLY A 3 -4.41 -8.65 -12.32
N ASP A 4 -5.26 -8.11 -13.21
CA ASP A 4 -5.38 -8.63 -14.59
C ASP A 4 -4.13 -8.32 -15.40
N ALA A 5 -3.57 -7.11 -15.25
CA ALA A 5 -2.33 -6.72 -15.89
C ALA A 5 -1.14 -7.57 -15.39
N ILE A 6 -1.06 -7.85 -14.09
CA ILE A 6 -0.03 -8.72 -13.51
C ILE A 6 -0.17 -10.16 -14.04
N LYS A 7 -1.39 -10.70 -14.06
CA LYS A 7 -1.66 -12.03 -14.63
C LYS A 7 -1.26 -12.10 -16.10
N ALA A 8 -1.47 -11.03 -16.86
CA ALA A 8 -1.06 -10.95 -18.26
C ALA A 8 0.47 -10.88 -18.47
N LEU A 9 1.23 -10.45 -17.46
CA LEU A 9 2.70 -10.49 -17.48
C LEU A 9 3.27 -11.86 -17.09
N SER A 10 2.47 -12.71 -16.45
CA SER A 10 2.88 -14.03 -15.99
C SER A 10 3.09 -14.97 -17.19
N THR A 11 4.23 -15.65 -17.21
CA THR A 11 4.58 -16.64 -18.25
C THR A 11 4.96 -17.97 -17.61
N SER A 12 5.15 -19.03 -18.40
CA SER A 12 5.63 -20.31 -17.86
C SER A 12 7.03 -20.24 -17.27
N GLU A 13 7.88 -19.34 -17.79
CA GLU A 13 9.26 -19.16 -17.32
C GLU A 13 9.37 -18.14 -16.18
N ASN A 14 8.46 -17.16 -16.13
CA ASN A 14 8.38 -16.14 -15.08
C ASN A 14 6.95 -16.12 -14.55
N HIS A 15 6.62 -17.09 -13.70
CA HIS A 15 5.32 -17.17 -13.07
C HIS A 15 5.18 -16.08 -12.00
N ILE A 16 4.11 -15.30 -12.09
CA ILE A 16 3.75 -14.29 -11.09
C ILE A 16 2.45 -14.71 -10.41
N GLU A 17 2.52 -14.93 -9.10
CA GLU A 17 1.35 -15.06 -8.25
C GLU A 17 0.79 -13.68 -7.91
N TRP A 18 -0.52 -13.49 -8.11
CA TRP A 18 -1.24 -12.30 -7.67
C TRP A 18 -2.05 -12.61 -6.42
N TYR A 19 -1.60 -12.10 -5.26
CA TYR A 19 -2.26 -12.22 -3.97
C TYR A 19 -2.84 -10.87 -3.52
N CYS A 20 -4.17 -10.77 -3.47
CA CYS A 20 -4.90 -9.56 -3.08
C CYS A 20 -6.07 -9.96 -2.19
N PRO A 21 -5.82 -10.33 -0.92
CA PRO A 21 -6.86 -10.77 -0.01
C PRO A 21 -7.72 -9.60 0.47
N GLN A 22 -8.97 -9.89 0.87
CA GLN A 22 -9.72 -8.95 1.68
C GLN A 22 -9.05 -8.84 3.05
N LEU A 23 -8.58 -7.65 3.40
CA LEU A 23 -8.06 -7.37 4.74
C LEU A 23 -9.20 -7.22 5.73
N VAL A 24 -8.94 -7.57 6.99
CA VAL A 24 -9.88 -7.41 8.10
C VAL A 24 -9.63 -6.09 8.83
N ALA A 25 -10.60 -5.65 9.64
CA ALA A 25 -10.53 -4.37 10.34
C ALA A 25 -9.29 -4.21 11.24
N SER A 26 -8.81 -5.30 11.85
CA SER A 26 -7.59 -5.31 12.67
C SER A 26 -6.33 -5.24 11.77
N PRO A 27 -5.52 -4.17 11.89
CA PRO A 27 -4.22 -4.07 11.22
C PRO A 27 -3.29 -5.26 11.49
N GLN A 28 -3.20 -5.70 12.75
CA GLN A 28 -2.32 -6.80 13.12
C GLN A 28 -2.79 -8.11 12.50
N ALA A 29 -4.08 -8.45 12.59
CA ALA A 29 -4.61 -9.67 12.01
C ALA A 29 -4.48 -9.69 10.48
N SER A 30 -4.68 -8.54 9.83
CA SER A 30 -4.45 -8.35 8.40
C SER A 30 -3.00 -8.61 8.02
N MET A 31 -2.05 -8.05 8.77
CA MET A 31 -0.63 -8.28 8.51
C MET A 31 -0.19 -9.70 8.83
N ASP A 32 -0.73 -10.34 9.86
CA ASP A 32 -0.46 -11.75 10.17
C ASP A 32 -0.92 -12.67 9.03
N MET A 33 -2.09 -12.42 8.46
CA MET A 33 -2.58 -13.13 7.28
C MET A 33 -1.62 -13.00 6.09
N VAL A 34 -1.22 -11.77 5.76
CA VAL A 34 -0.31 -11.51 4.63
C VAL A 34 1.08 -12.11 4.87
N ASN A 35 1.64 -11.93 6.07
CA ASN A 35 2.92 -12.53 6.48
C ASN A 35 2.88 -14.07 6.41
N SER A 36 1.76 -14.69 6.80
CA SER A 36 1.56 -16.14 6.75
C SER A 36 1.54 -16.66 5.31
N HIS A 37 0.93 -15.90 4.39
CA HIS A 37 0.96 -16.25 2.97
C HIS A 37 2.37 -16.12 2.39
N ILE A 38 3.05 -14.99 2.61
CA ILE A 38 4.43 -14.75 2.13
C ILE A 38 5.40 -15.82 2.64
N THR A 39 5.30 -16.24 3.90
CA THR A 39 6.22 -17.24 4.47
C THR A 39 5.96 -18.66 3.97
N LYS A 40 4.75 -18.95 3.47
CA LYS A 40 4.37 -20.26 2.91
C LYS A 40 4.55 -20.33 1.40
N SER A 41 4.55 -19.19 0.71
CA SER A 41 4.81 -19.16 -0.72
C SER A 41 6.28 -19.41 -1.01
N GLN A 42 6.55 -20.07 -2.14
CA GLN A 42 7.89 -20.18 -2.68
C GLN A 42 8.05 -19.09 -3.74
N HIS A 43 8.86 -18.10 -3.45
CA HIS A 43 9.12 -16.97 -4.33
C HIS A 43 10.61 -16.61 -4.33
N ASP A 44 11.13 -16.22 -5.48
CA ASP A 44 12.48 -15.65 -5.60
C ASP A 44 12.45 -14.12 -5.47
N ARG A 45 11.27 -13.51 -5.73
CA ARG A 45 11.04 -12.07 -5.71
C ARG A 45 9.68 -11.76 -5.13
N LEU A 46 9.64 -10.78 -4.24
CA LEU A 46 8.42 -10.22 -3.68
C LEU A 46 8.26 -8.76 -4.12
N VAL A 47 7.03 -8.37 -4.41
CA VAL A 47 6.65 -6.98 -4.65
C VAL A 47 5.33 -6.74 -3.92
N VAL A 48 5.24 -5.64 -3.18
CA VAL A 48 4.00 -5.20 -2.52
C VAL A 48 3.49 -3.93 -3.17
N ILE A 49 2.17 -3.85 -3.37
CA ILE A 49 1.50 -2.68 -3.93
C ILE A 49 0.39 -2.32 -2.97
N GLY A 50 0.32 -1.06 -2.57
CA GLY A 50 -0.70 -0.60 -1.63
C GLY A 50 -1.11 0.84 -1.89
N SER A 51 -2.40 1.09 -1.79
CA SER A 51 -2.98 2.43 -1.85
C SER A 51 -3.50 2.88 -0.48
N SER A 52 -3.44 4.17 -0.16
CA SER A 52 -3.95 4.71 1.11
C SER A 52 -3.39 3.94 2.32
N LEU A 53 -4.23 3.36 3.19
CA LEU A 53 -3.81 2.48 4.28
C LEU A 53 -3.03 1.24 3.80
N GLY A 54 -3.33 0.71 2.61
CA GLY A 54 -2.53 -0.33 1.99
C GLY A 54 -1.08 0.11 1.72
N GLY A 55 -0.86 1.39 1.41
CA GLY A 55 0.48 1.96 1.24
C GLY A 55 1.29 1.97 2.55
N TYR A 56 0.61 2.21 3.67
CA TYR A 56 1.21 2.07 5.01
C TYR A 56 1.68 0.63 5.27
N TYR A 57 0.83 -0.36 4.97
CA TYR A 57 1.19 -1.77 5.07
C TYR A 57 2.29 -2.18 4.09
N ALA A 58 2.30 -1.60 2.89
CA ALA A 58 3.36 -1.82 1.91
C ALA A 58 4.73 -1.37 2.45
N ASN A 59 4.78 -0.25 3.21
CA ASN A 59 6.02 0.19 3.86
C ASN A 59 6.51 -0.84 4.89
N TYR A 60 5.62 -1.29 5.78
CA TYR A 60 5.93 -2.31 6.77
C TYR A 60 6.49 -3.59 6.13
N LEU A 61 5.81 -4.11 5.10
CA LEU A 61 6.21 -5.34 4.41
C LEU A 61 7.53 -5.16 3.66
N ALA A 62 7.73 -4.03 2.98
CA ALA A 62 8.96 -3.77 2.25
C ALA A 62 10.19 -3.60 3.16
N GLU A 63 10.02 -2.98 4.33
CA GLU A 63 11.09 -2.91 5.33
C GLU A 63 11.36 -4.29 5.94
N LYS A 64 10.32 -5.06 6.26
CA LYS A 64 10.46 -6.40 6.85
C LYS A 64 11.12 -7.42 5.93
N TYR A 65 10.74 -7.44 4.66
CA TYR A 65 11.19 -8.44 3.69
C TYR A 65 12.26 -7.93 2.72
N GLY A 66 12.62 -6.65 2.81
CA GLY A 66 13.58 -6.03 1.91
C GLY A 66 13.15 -5.98 0.45
N CYS A 67 11.84 -6.01 0.20
CA CYS A 67 11.26 -6.17 -1.14
C CYS A 67 10.87 -4.82 -1.77
N LYS A 68 10.51 -4.83 -3.06
CA LYS A 68 10.02 -3.62 -3.74
C LYS A 68 8.61 -3.27 -3.27
N ALA A 69 8.33 -1.97 -3.17
CA ALA A 69 7.01 -1.44 -2.85
C ALA A 69 6.56 -0.37 -3.84
N VAL A 70 5.30 -0.43 -4.23
CA VAL A 70 4.59 0.66 -4.91
C VAL A 70 3.56 1.23 -3.94
N ALA A 71 3.64 2.52 -3.68
CA ALA A 71 2.77 3.23 -2.76
C ALA A 71 1.94 4.28 -3.53
N LEU A 72 0.62 4.17 -3.46
CA LEU A 72 -0.34 5.00 -4.20
C LEU A 72 -1.14 5.85 -3.21
N ASN A 73 -0.95 7.17 -3.18
CA ASN A 73 -1.51 8.06 -2.15
C ASN A 73 -1.42 7.46 -0.73
N PRO A 74 -0.22 7.06 -0.26
CA PRO A 74 -0.09 6.30 0.99
C PRO A 74 -0.37 7.13 2.25
N ALA A 75 -1.06 6.50 3.19
CA ALA A 75 -1.25 6.94 4.57
C ALA A 75 0.04 6.81 5.39
N VAL A 76 1.05 7.65 5.16
CA VAL A 76 2.41 7.48 5.73
C VAL A 76 2.47 7.61 7.26
N ARG A 77 1.43 8.21 7.87
CA ARG A 77 1.25 8.32 9.33
C ARG A 77 -0.17 7.90 9.72
N ALA A 78 -0.58 6.72 9.24
CA ALA A 78 -1.91 6.15 9.47
C ALA A 78 -2.43 6.22 10.92
N PRO A 79 -1.63 5.96 11.98
CA PRO A 79 -2.13 6.11 13.36
C PRO A 79 -2.64 7.52 13.68
N ARG A 80 -2.00 8.55 13.15
CA ARG A 80 -2.38 9.95 13.35
C ARG A 80 -3.62 10.30 12.53
N GLU A 81 -3.64 9.87 11.28
CA GLU A 81 -4.72 10.12 10.33
C GLU A 81 -6.02 9.43 10.78
N LEU A 82 -5.93 8.20 11.28
CA LEU A 82 -7.09 7.39 11.65
C LEU A 82 -7.55 7.56 13.11
N ALA A 83 -6.76 8.21 13.98
CA ALA A 83 -7.13 8.40 15.39
C ALA A 83 -8.45 9.13 15.58
N ALA A 84 -8.77 10.11 14.72
CA ALA A 84 -10.03 10.85 14.77
C ALA A 84 -11.24 10.04 14.29
N HIS A 85 -11.01 8.89 13.65
CA HIS A 85 -12.04 8.01 13.08
C HIS A 85 -12.35 6.80 13.97
N VAL A 86 -11.76 6.72 15.16
CA VAL A 86 -12.08 5.67 16.16
C VAL A 86 -13.57 5.71 16.52
N GLY A 87 -14.22 4.56 16.45
CA GLY A 87 -15.65 4.38 16.67
C GLY A 87 -16.34 3.63 15.53
N MET A 88 -17.67 3.74 15.47
CA MET A 88 -18.47 3.09 14.45
C MET A 88 -18.27 3.75 13.09
N LEU A 89 -17.69 3.02 12.16
CA LEU A 89 -17.52 3.40 10.76
C LEU A 89 -18.38 2.49 9.87
N THR A 90 -18.58 2.91 8.63
CA THR A 90 -19.21 2.08 7.61
C THR A 90 -18.11 1.53 6.70
N SER A 91 -18.13 0.22 6.46
CA SER A 91 -17.22 -0.43 5.52
C SER A 91 -17.48 0.10 4.11
N TYR A 92 -16.43 0.54 3.42
CA TYR A 92 -16.55 1.01 2.03
C TYR A 92 -16.99 -0.10 1.06
N ASP A 93 -16.66 -1.36 1.35
CA ASP A 93 -16.91 -2.48 0.44
C ASP A 93 -18.28 -3.11 0.65
N THR A 94 -18.78 -3.14 1.89
CA THR A 94 -19.98 -3.89 2.27
C THR A 94 -21.12 -3.01 2.76
N ASP A 95 -20.89 -1.71 2.96
CA ASP A 95 -21.80 -0.78 3.65
C ASP A 95 -22.22 -1.24 5.06
N GLU A 96 -21.51 -2.22 5.63
CA GLU A 96 -21.80 -2.72 6.97
C GLU A 96 -21.12 -1.85 8.03
N PRO A 97 -21.80 -1.56 9.15
CA PRO A 97 -21.17 -0.89 10.27
C PRO A 97 -20.07 -1.80 10.84
N TYR A 98 -18.88 -1.24 11.03
CA TYR A 98 -17.80 -1.90 11.74
C TYR A 98 -17.25 -0.96 12.81
N ASP A 99 -16.88 -1.55 13.94
CA ASP A 99 -16.27 -0.82 15.05
C ASP A 99 -14.76 -0.70 14.80
N PHE A 100 -14.30 0.50 14.45
CA PHE A 100 -12.87 0.81 14.36
C PHE A 100 -12.36 1.11 15.76
N ARG A 101 -11.91 0.05 16.42
CA ARG A 101 -11.57 0.05 17.84
C ARG A 101 -10.31 0.85 18.15
N PRO A 102 -10.23 1.47 19.35
CA PRO A 102 -9.01 2.17 19.79
C PRO A 102 -7.75 1.31 19.71
N GLU A 103 -7.86 0.00 19.99
CA GLU A 103 -6.71 -0.92 19.92
C GLU A 103 -6.09 -1.01 18.52
N TYR A 104 -6.86 -0.77 17.46
CA TYR A 104 -6.34 -0.76 16.09
C TYR A 104 -5.38 0.39 15.85
N ILE A 105 -5.49 1.50 16.58
CA ILE A 105 -4.50 2.58 16.54
C ILE A 105 -3.16 2.09 17.10
N ASP A 106 -3.17 1.29 18.16
CA ASP A 106 -1.95 0.72 18.72
C ASP A 106 -1.35 -0.37 17.83
N GLU A 107 -2.18 -1.18 17.17
CA GLU A 107 -1.73 -2.10 16.13
C GLU A 107 -1.10 -1.35 14.95
N LEU A 108 -1.68 -0.23 14.49
CA LEU A 108 -1.05 0.60 13.46
C LEU A 108 0.30 1.13 13.93
N LYS A 109 0.41 1.66 15.16
CA LYS A 109 1.68 2.16 15.71
C LYS A 109 2.76 1.08 15.71
N ALA A 110 2.41 -0.17 16.03
CA ALA A 110 3.35 -1.30 16.01
C ALA A 110 3.89 -1.62 14.60
N LEU A 111 3.15 -1.24 13.56
CA LEU A 111 3.53 -1.44 12.15
C LEU A 111 4.23 -0.22 11.53
N GLN A 112 4.37 0.90 12.27
CA GLN A 112 4.90 2.15 11.74
C GLN A 112 6.34 2.00 11.28
N VAL A 113 6.57 2.38 10.02
CA VAL A 113 7.92 2.66 9.51
C VAL A 113 8.18 4.15 9.69
N GLU A 114 9.13 4.52 10.54
CA GLU A 114 9.49 5.92 10.79
C GLU A 114 10.13 6.57 9.57
N SER A 115 11.02 5.83 8.90
CA SER A 115 11.72 6.26 7.68
C SER A 115 12.08 5.04 6.83
N ILE A 116 11.95 5.14 5.51
CA ILE A 116 12.40 4.10 4.59
C ILE A 116 13.92 3.93 4.65
N THR A 117 14.41 2.69 4.65
CA THR A 117 15.86 2.42 4.79
C THR A 117 16.59 2.34 3.47
N ASN A 118 15.88 2.01 2.38
CA ASN A 118 16.42 1.97 1.03
C ASN A 118 15.41 2.56 0.02
N PRO A 119 15.57 3.83 -0.39
CA PRO A 119 14.65 4.49 -1.32
C PRO A 119 14.52 3.81 -2.69
N SER A 120 15.55 3.10 -3.16
CA SER A 120 15.51 2.41 -4.45
C SER A 120 14.49 1.26 -4.52
N ARG A 121 13.97 0.80 -3.37
CA ARG A 121 12.90 -0.20 -3.31
C ARG A 121 11.52 0.38 -3.57
N TYR A 122 11.37 1.69 -3.54
CA TYR A 122 10.07 2.34 -3.52
C TYR A 122 9.77 3.08 -4.83
N PHE A 123 8.50 2.99 -5.22
CA PHE A 123 7.88 3.89 -6.18
C PHE A 123 6.66 4.55 -5.53
N LEU A 124 6.72 5.87 -5.37
CA LEU A 124 5.60 6.68 -4.88
C LEU A 124 4.80 7.22 -6.06
N MET A 125 3.48 7.12 -6.00
CA MET A 125 2.55 7.93 -6.76
C MET A 125 1.71 8.76 -5.79
N ALA A 126 1.77 10.08 -5.90
CA ALA A 126 1.05 11.00 -5.02
C ALA A 126 0.27 12.02 -5.87
N ALA A 127 -1.00 12.22 -5.56
CA ALA A 127 -1.86 13.20 -6.22
C ALA A 127 -1.88 14.51 -5.44
N LYS A 128 -1.60 15.65 -6.10
CA LYS A 128 -1.76 16.96 -5.46
C LYS A 128 -3.21 17.29 -5.14
N GLY A 129 -4.15 16.65 -5.82
CA GLY A 129 -5.58 16.76 -5.58
C GLY A 129 -6.11 15.80 -4.51
N ASP A 130 -5.27 15.01 -3.84
CA ASP A 130 -5.68 14.18 -2.71
C ASP A 130 -6.28 15.07 -1.61
N GLU A 131 -7.56 14.88 -1.36
CA GLU A 131 -8.37 15.64 -0.41
C GLU A 131 -8.32 15.10 1.02
N LEU A 132 -7.72 13.92 1.23
CA LEU A 132 -7.65 13.24 2.52
C LEU A 132 -6.26 13.28 3.15
N LEU A 133 -5.21 13.17 2.33
CA LEU A 133 -3.83 13.04 2.79
C LEU A 133 -2.91 14.08 2.17
N ASP A 134 -1.93 14.56 2.93
CA ASP A 134 -0.99 15.58 2.46
C ASP A 134 0.09 14.96 1.56
N TRP A 135 0.00 15.24 0.26
CA TRP A 135 0.97 14.78 -0.73
C TRP A 135 2.41 15.25 -0.44
N GLN A 136 2.61 16.39 0.24
CA GLN A 136 3.94 16.88 0.59
C GLN A 136 4.59 15.97 1.63
N GLU A 137 3.82 15.53 2.62
CA GLU A 137 4.30 14.57 3.62
C GLU A 137 4.63 13.22 2.98
N MET A 138 3.84 12.78 1.99
CA MET A 138 4.18 11.60 1.19
C MET A 138 5.53 11.79 0.48
N VAL A 139 5.69 12.87 -0.28
CA VAL A 139 6.92 13.16 -1.04
C VAL A 139 8.15 13.19 -0.12
N ASP A 140 8.03 13.81 1.05
CA ASP A 140 9.09 13.88 2.04
C ASP A 140 9.40 12.52 2.67
N PHE A 141 8.39 11.72 2.99
CA PHE A 141 8.56 10.36 3.53
C PHE A 141 9.33 9.46 2.55
N TYR A 142 9.06 9.58 1.24
CA TYR A 142 9.72 8.80 0.19
C TYR A 142 10.93 9.51 -0.44
N LYS A 143 11.57 10.45 0.27
CA LYS A 143 12.71 11.21 -0.26
C LYS A 143 13.81 10.28 -0.81
N GLY A 144 14.17 10.50 -2.07
CA GLY A 144 15.19 9.72 -2.79
C GLY A 144 14.66 8.48 -3.53
N ALA A 145 13.38 8.14 -3.39
CA ALA A 145 12.74 7.06 -4.15
C ALA A 145 12.37 7.51 -5.58
N GLU A 146 11.94 6.57 -6.42
CA GLU A 146 11.26 6.92 -7.69
C GLU A 146 9.89 7.51 -7.31
N GLN A 147 9.53 8.69 -7.85
CA GLN A 147 8.27 9.36 -7.52
C GLN A 147 7.55 9.86 -8.77
N LEU A 148 6.23 9.78 -8.74
CA LEU A 148 5.32 10.42 -9.68
C LEU A 148 4.32 11.28 -8.91
N VAL A 149 4.53 12.59 -8.93
CA VAL A 149 3.58 13.54 -8.36
C VAL A 149 2.62 13.99 -9.47
N LEU A 150 1.33 13.70 -9.31
CA LEU A 150 0.28 14.09 -10.26
C LEU A 150 -0.19 15.51 -9.94
N GLU A 151 -0.30 16.36 -10.96
CA GLU A 151 -0.73 17.76 -10.77
C GLU A 151 -2.20 17.89 -10.33
N GLY A 152 -3.03 16.88 -10.60
CA GLY A 152 -4.44 16.81 -10.18
C GLY A 152 -4.76 15.43 -9.61
N SER A 153 -5.87 14.84 -10.09
CA SER A 153 -6.47 13.60 -9.57
C SER A 153 -7.09 13.77 -8.17
N ASP A 154 -7.43 12.67 -7.52
CA ASP A 154 -8.09 12.60 -6.22
C ASP A 154 -7.39 11.55 -5.33
N HIS A 155 -7.89 11.36 -4.10
CA HIS A 155 -7.37 10.33 -3.20
C HIS A 155 -7.37 8.92 -3.82
N GLY A 156 -8.37 8.61 -4.64
CA GLY A 156 -8.52 7.31 -5.30
C GLY A 156 -7.61 7.11 -6.51
N ILE A 157 -6.94 8.18 -6.99
CA ILE A 157 -6.23 8.22 -8.26
C ILE A 157 -7.15 7.72 -9.39
N ALA A 158 -8.27 8.41 -9.65
CA ALA A 158 -9.25 7.98 -10.66
C ALA A 158 -8.64 7.72 -12.06
N ASP A 159 -7.53 8.38 -12.39
CA ASP A 159 -6.74 8.23 -13.62
C ASP A 159 -5.63 7.16 -13.53
N TYR A 160 -5.61 6.32 -12.48
CA TYR A 160 -4.65 5.23 -12.29
C TYR A 160 -4.44 4.32 -13.52
N PRO A 161 -5.47 3.97 -14.33
CA PRO A 161 -5.26 3.16 -15.54
C PRO A 161 -4.23 3.76 -16.51
N GLU A 162 -4.13 5.08 -16.58
CA GLU A 162 -3.16 5.79 -17.43
C GLU A 162 -1.72 5.67 -16.91
N HIS A 163 -1.57 5.49 -15.59
CA HIS A 163 -0.28 5.42 -14.90
C HIS A 163 0.19 3.98 -14.65
N LEU A 164 -0.70 2.99 -14.78
CA LEU A 164 -0.39 1.57 -14.60
C LEU A 164 0.86 1.10 -15.39
N PRO A 165 1.11 1.52 -16.64
CA PRO A 165 2.35 1.15 -17.34
C PRO A 165 3.64 1.53 -16.60
N LYS A 166 3.65 2.63 -15.84
CA LYS A 166 4.80 3.04 -15.03
C LYS A 166 4.99 2.12 -13.82
N VAL A 167 3.89 1.74 -13.17
CA VAL A 167 3.88 0.75 -12.09
C VAL A 167 4.46 -0.57 -12.59
N LEU A 168 3.96 -1.09 -13.72
CA LEU A 168 4.43 -2.34 -14.31
C LEU A 168 5.92 -2.28 -14.68
N LYS A 169 6.38 -1.15 -15.21
CA LYS A 169 7.81 -0.93 -15.52
C LYS A 169 8.68 -0.98 -14.26
N PHE A 170 8.23 -0.40 -13.15
CA PHE A 170 8.99 -0.38 -11.90
C PHE A 170 9.14 -1.79 -11.29
N ILE A 171 8.05 -2.57 -11.27
CA ILE A 171 8.04 -3.91 -10.68
C ILE A 171 8.78 -4.95 -11.54
N ALA A 172 8.85 -4.75 -12.86
CA ALA A 172 9.54 -5.64 -13.79
C ALA A 172 11.08 -5.51 -13.72
N LYS A 173 11.60 -4.32 -13.40
CA LYS A 173 13.03 -4.11 -13.11
C LYS A 173 13.47 -4.99 -11.94
#